data_AF-A0A7C2E4T5-F1
#
_entry.id   AF-A0A7C2E4T5-F1
#
_cell.length_a   1.000
_cell.length_b   1.000
_cell.length_c   1.000
_cell.angle_alpha   90.00
_cell.angle_beta   90.00
_cell.angle_gamma   90.00
#
_symmetry.space_group_name_H-M   'P 1'
#
loop_
_entity.id
_entity.type
_entity.pdbx_description
1 polymer ?
#
loop_
_entity_poly.entity_id
_entity_poly.type
_entity_poly.pdbx_seq_one_letter_code
_entity_poly.pdbx_strand_id
1 'polypeptide(L)'
;MGRTVATMTQVVDQEAANFRRFRRALRREDQEVFDRLFAAARHHAAPAAYQSHASPFEVILLAMLLELGKAVMGLQRRLAELEYARRQP
;
A
#
# COMPACT_ATOMS: atom_id res chain seq x y z
N MET A 1 19.47 -23.27 -15.74
CA MET A 1 18.10 -22.76 -15.92
C MET A 1 17.95 -21.56 -14.99
N GLY A 2 18.04 -20.34 -15.52
CA GLY A 2 18.00 -19.11 -14.71
C GLY A 2 16.68 -19.02 -13.95
N ARG A 3 16.74 -18.73 -12.64
CA ARG A 3 15.55 -18.56 -11.81
C ARG A 3 14.81 -17.32 -12.32
N THR A 4 13.60 -17.49 -12.85
CA THR A 4 12.73 -16.37 -13.18
C THR A 4 12.55 -15.52 -11.93
N VAL A 5 12.91 -14.24 -12.01
CA VAL A 5 12.70 -13.30 -10.91
C VAL A 5 11.20 -13.04 -10.83
N ALA A 6 10.60 -13.28 -9.65
CA ALA A 6 9.19 -13.03 -9.43
C ALA A 6 8.88 -11.54 -9.62
N THR A 7 7.78 -11.23 -10.28
CA THR A 7 7.32 -9.84 -10.42
C THR A 7 6.82 -9.31 -9.09
N MET A 8 6.81 -7.98 -8.92
CA MET A 8 6.25 -7.35 -7.72
C MET A 8 4.80 -7.81 -7.48
N THR A 9 3.98 -7.92 -8.53
CA THR A 9 2.61 -8.42 -8.41
C THR A 9 2.56 -9.83 -7.83
N GLN A 10 3.41 -10.75 -8.32
CA GLN A 10 3.48 -12.13 -7.80
C GLN A 10 3.91 -12.16 -6.33
N VAL A 11 4.87 -11.31 -5.96
CA VAL A 11 5.34 -11.17 -4.58
C VAL A 11 4.23 -10.65 -3.67
N VAL A 12 3.50 -9.61 -4.08
CA VAL A 12 2.37 -9.06 -3.33
C VAL A 12 1.24 -10.08 -3.18
N ASP A 13 0.91 -10.81 -4.24
CA ASP A 13 -0.15 -11.82 -4.21
C ASP A 13 0.23 -12.99 -3.26
N GLN A 14 1.50 -13.39 -3.25
CA GLN A 14 2.01 -14.40 -2.33
C GLN A 14 1.91 -13.93 -0.86
N GLU A 15 2.32 -12.70 -0.56
CA GLU A 15 2.19 -12.15 0.79
C GLU A 15 0.72 -11.97 1.19
N ALA A 16 -0.15 -11.50 0.29
CA ALA A 16 -1.58 -11.39 0.57
C ALA A 16 -2.19 -12.76 0.92
N ALA A 17 -1.76 -13.82 0.24
CA ALA A 17 -2.16 -15.19 0.56
C ALA A 17 -1.67 -15.63 1.95
N ASN A 18 -0.43 -15.29 2.32
CA ASN A 18 0.13 -15.58 3.65
C ASN A 18 -0.70 -14.92 4.77
N PHE A 19 -1.19 -13.70 4.54
CA PHE A 19 -2.03 -12.96 5.50
C PHE A 19 -3.53 -13.28 5.44
N ARG A 20 -3.97 -14.26 4.63
CA ARG A 20 -5.40 -14.57 4.46
C ARG A 20 -6.12 -14.89 5.78
N ARG A 21 -5.45 -15.57 6.72
CA ARG A 21 -6.02 -15.88 8.05
C ARG A 21 -6.19 -14.63 8.90
N PHE A 22 -5.17 -13.75 8.91
CA PHE A 22 -5.23 -12.46 9.59
C PHE A 22 -6.38 -11.61 9.02
N ARG A 23 -6.44 -11.45 7.70
CA ARG A 23 -7.52 -10.74 7.01
C ARG A 23 -8.91 -11.25 7.42
N ARG A 24 -9.09 -12.56 7.53
CA ARG A 24 -10.39 -13.17 7.92
C ARG A 24 -10.80 -12.85 9.36
N ALA A 25 -9.84 -12.59 10.24
CA ALA A 25 -10.11 -12.25 11.64
C ALA A 25 -10.47 -10.76 11.82
N LEU A 26 -10.21 -9.91 10.81
CA LEU A 26 -10.56 -8.50 10.83
C LEU A 26 -12.07 -8.27 10.67
N ARG A 27 -12.56 -7.15 11.20
CA ARG A 27 -13.92 -6.65 10.93
C ARG A 27 -14.09 -6.31 9.45
N ARG A 28 -15.34 -6.18 8.99
CA ARG A 28 -15.61 -5.99 7.56
C ARG A 28 -14.99 -4.69 7.02
N GLU A 29 -15.10 -3.62 7.79
CA GLU A 29 -14.51 -2.32 7.49
C GLU A 29 -12.98 -2.40 7.37
N ASP A 30 -12.33 -3.14 8.26
CA ASP A 30 -10.88 -3.31 8.27
C ASP A 30 -10.40 -4.21 7.14
N GLN A 31 -11.20 -5.21 6.74
CA GLN A 31 -10.91 -6.05 5.57
C GLN A 31 -10.83 -5.23 4.29
N GLU A 32 -11.72 -4.25 4.12
CA GLU A 32 -11.73 -3.38 2.93
C GLU A 32 -10.50 -2.47 2.89
N VAL A 33 -10.09 -1.92 4.03
CA VAL A 33 -8.83 -1.16 4.14
C VAL A 33 -7.63 -2.05 3.83
N PHE A 34 -7.59 -3.25 4.41
CA PHE A 34 -6.53 -4.23 4.18
C PHE A 34 -6.38 -4.58 2.68
N ASP A 35 -7.49 -4.87 2.00
CA ASP A 35 -7.47 -5.20 0.57
C ASP A 35 -6.98 -4.03 -0.29
N ARG A 36 -7.39 -2.80 0.05
CA ARG A 36 -6.91 -1.58 -0.64
C ARG A 36 -5.41 -1.38 -0.47
N LEU A 37 -4.87 -1.64 0.72
CA LEU A 37 -3.43 -1.53 0.99
C LEU A 37 -2.63 -2.52 0.14
N PHE A 38 -3.05 -3.79 0.08
CA PHE A 38 -2.39 -4.81 -0.75
C PHE A 38 -2.53 -4.52 -2.25
N ALA A 39 -3.68 -4.01 -2.70
CA ALA A 39 -3.85 -3.58 -4.09
C ALA A 39 -2.90 -2.43 -4.44
N ALA A 40 -2.78 -1.43 -3.56
CA ALA A 40 -1.92 -0.27 -3.77
C ALA A 40 -0.43 -0.64 -3.81
N ALA A 41 0.00 -1.62 -3.02
CA ALA A 41 1.38 -2.10 -3.01
C ALA A 41 1.84 -2.69 -4.36
N ARG A 42 0.93 -3.22 -5.20
CA ARG A 42 1.25 -3.79 -6.52
C ARG A 42 1.89 -2.78 -7.48
N HIS A 43 1.63 -1.49 -7.29
CA HIS A 43 2.13 -0.44 -8.18
C HIS A 43 3.59 -0.04 -7.91
N HIS A 44 4.20 -0.52 -6.81
CA HIS A 44 5.54 -0.11 -6.38
C HIS A 44 6.65 -1.05 -6.85
N ALA A 45 6.65 -1.40 -8.14
CA ALA A 45 7.59 -2.37 -8.70
C ALA A 45 9.05 -1.84 -8.84
N ALA A 46 9.24 -0.53 -9.02
CA ALA A 46 10.57 0.05 -9.29
C ALA A 46 11.52 0.09 -8.06
N PRO A 47 11.06 0.43 -6.83
CA PRO A 47 11.94 0.43 -5.65
C PRO A 47 12.41 -0.97 -5.22
N ALA A 48 11.60 -2.01 -5.47
CA ALA A 48 11.93 -3.39 -5.12
C ALA A 48 13.14 -3.94 -5.90
N ALA A 49 13.33 -3.48 -7.13
CA ALA A 49 14.47 -3.86 -7.96
C ALA A 49 15.81 -3.30 -7.43
N TYR A 50 15.77 -2.29 -6.54
CA TYR A 50 16.95 -1.61 -5.99
C TYR A 50 17.34 -2.10 -4.59
N GLN A 51 16.54 -2.94 -3.91
CA GLN A 51 16.84 -3.41 -2.56
C GLN A 51 17.21 -4.89 -2.55
N SER A 52 18.51 -5.18 -2.69
CA SER A 52 19.07 -6.53 -2.65
C SER A 52 19.01 -7.22 -1.27
N HIS A 53 18.65 -6.49 -0.21
CA HIS A 53 18.68 -6.96 1.18
C HIS A 53 17.35 -6.89 1.94
N ALA A 54 16.34 -6.19 1.41
CA ALA A 54 15.05 -6.06 2.08
C ALA A 54 14.19 -7.30 1.86
N SER A 55 13.46 -7.72 2.89
CA SER A 55 12.44 -8.76 2.75
C SER A 55 11.33 -8.24 1.81
N PRO A 56 10.75 -9.11 0.95
CA PRO A 56 9.60 -8.74 0.14
C PRO A 56 8.47 -8.05 0.93
N PHE A 57 8.25 -8.48 2.17
CA PHE A 57 7.27 -7.88 3.06
C PHE A 57 7.62 -6.45 3.48
N GLU A 58 8.90 -6.13 3.71
CA GLU A 58 9.34 -4.77 4.08
C GLU A 58 9.08 -3.78 2.94
N VAL A 59 9.31 -4.21 1.70
CA VAL A 59 9.03 -3.39 0.51
C VAL A 59 7.52 -3.16 0.35
N ILE A 60 6.71 -4.20 0.59
CA ILE A 60 5.24 -4.10 0.57
C ILE A 60 4.75 -3.14 1.65
N LEU A 61 5.28 -3.23 2.86
CA LEU A 61 4.93 -2.32 3.95
C LEU A 61 5.31 -0.88 3.62
N LEU A 62 6.51 -0.64 3.09
CA LEU A 62 6.94 0.70 2.69
C LEU A 62 6.04 1.27 1.59
N ALA A 63 5.66 0.46 0.61
CA ALA A 63 4.71 0.84 -0.45
C ALA A 63 3.33 1.22 0.12
N MET A 64 2.80 0.41 1.05
CA MET A 64 1.54 0.71 1.74
C MET A 64 1.62 2.02 2.54
N LEU A 65 2.71 2.23 3.29
CA LEU A 65 2.94 3.45 4.05
C LEU A 65 3.04 4.68 3.16
N LEU A 66 3.70 4.56 2.01
CA LEU A 66 3.83 5.65 1.04
C LEU A 66 2.46 6.06 0.47
N GLU A 67 1.62 5.10 0.12
CA GLU A 67 0.26 5.37 -0.38
C GLU A 67 -0.65 5.97 0.70
N LEU A 68 -0.54 5.49 1.95
CA LEU A 68 -1.21 6.13 3.08
C LEU A 68 -0.73 7.57 3.29
N GLY A 69 0.57 7.82 3.21
CA GLY A 69 1.15 9.17 3.31
C GLY A 69 0.59 10.11 2.25
N LYS A 70 0.53 9.67 0.98
CA LYS A 70 -0.08 10.44 -0.12
C LYS A 70 -1.57 10.74 0.14
N ALA A 71 -2.32 9.75 0.64
CA ALA A 71 -3.74 9.93 0.97
C ALA A 71 -3.93 10.99 2.07
N VAL A 72 -3.13 10.93 3.13
CA VAL A 72 -3.15 11.93 4.22
C VAL A 72 -2.83 13.33 3.70
N MET A 73 -1.75 13.47 2.91
CA MET A 73 -1.38 14.76 2.32
C MET A 73 -2.49 15.32 1.42
N GLY A 74 -3.12 14.47 0.62
CA GLY A 74 -4.25 14.85 -0.23
C GLY A 74 -5.46 15.32 0.58
N LEU A 75 -5.79 14.63 1.67
CA LEU A 75 -6.88 15.02 2.58
C LEU A 75 -6.59 16.34 3.28
N GLN A 76 -5.37 16.53 3.78
CA GLN A 76 -4.93 17.78 4.41
C GLN A 76 -5.04 18.97 3.45
N ARG A 77 -4.63 18.77 2.19
CA ARG A 77 -4.75 19.81 1.16
C ARG A 77 -6.20 20.18 0.88
N ARG A 78 -7.07 19.19 0.70
CA ARG A 78 -8.52 19.42 0.48
C ARG A 78 -9.17 20.11 1.67
N LEU A 79 -8.79 19.74 2.89
CA LEU A 79 -9.27 20.39 4.11
C LEU A 79 -8.85 21.87 4.14
N ALA A 80 -7.58 22.17 3.85
CA ALA A 80 -7.10 23.54 3.79
C ALA A 80 -7.82 24.38 2.71
N GLU A 81 -8.08 23.80 1.53
CA GLU A 81 -8.85 24.44 0.46
C GLU A 81 -10.29 24.76 0.89
N LEU A 82 -10.97 23.81 1.55
CA LEU A 82 -12.33 24.00 2.06
C LEU A 82 -12.39 25.03 3.20
N GLU A 83 -11.42 25.00 4.11
CA GLU A 83 -11.32 25.96 5.20
C GLU A 83 -11.01 27.38 4.71
N TYR A 84 -10.23 27.51 3.64
CA TYR A 84 -9.97 28.79 2.98
C TYR A 84 -11.25 29.31 2.30
N ALA A 85 -11.93 28.45 1.53
CA ALA A 85 -13.20 28.81 0.88
C ALA A 85 -14.29 29.22 1.88
N ARG A 86 -14.35 28.58 3.06
CA ARG A 86 -15.31 28.95 4.12
C ARG A 86 -14.96 30.26 4.83
N ARG A 87 -13.69 30.70 4.77
CA ARG A 87 -13.20 31.93 5.40
C ARG A 87 -13.30 33.15 4.50
N GLN A 88 -13.49 32.98 3.20
CA GLN A 88 -13.77 34.07 2.26
C GLN A 88 -15.28 34.18 2.04
N PRO A 89 -15.95 35.19 2.63
CA PRO A 89 -17.36 35.47 2.35
C PRO A 89 -17.58 35.97 0.91
#